data_AF-A0A661UIN6-F1
#
_entry.id   AF-A0A661UIN6-F1
#
_cell.length_a   1.000
_cell.length_b   1.000
_cell.length_c   1.000
_cell.angle_alpha   90.00
_cell.angle_beta   90.00
_cell.angle_gamma   90.00
#
_symmetry.space_group_name_H-M   'P 1'
#
loop_
_entity.id
_entity.type
_entity.pdbx_description
1 polymer ?
#
loop_
_entity_poly.entity_id
_entity_poly.type
_entity_poly.pdbx_seq_one_letter_code
_entity_poly.pdbx_strand_id
1 'polypeptide(L)'
;VSLTSEPVAEIRVAKEILKSLDLRKGMKIISCPTCGRTEIDLISIAREVEKRLASFSEHDLTIAVMGCVVNGPGEAREADFGLAGGKGEGLIFQKGKIIKKVSENRLVDELVEIVTKNIR
;
A
#
# COMPACT_ATOMS: atom_id res chain seq x y z
N VAL A 1 4.15 23.58 2.07
CA VAL A 1 5.32 22.98 1.39
C VAL A 1 5.47 23.72 0.09
N SER A 2 6.61 24.35 -0.18
CA SER A 2 6.79 25.12 -1.42
C SER A 2 7.50 24.25 -2.46
N LEU A 3 6.87 24.03 -3.62
CA LEU A 3 7.38 23.16 -4.68
C LEU A 3 7.42 23.91 -6.02
N THR A 4 8.44 23.66 -6.84
CA THR A 4 8.47 24.10 -8.25
C THR A 4 7.60 23.15 -9.08
N SER A 5 6.29 23.15 -8.82
CA SER A 5 5.30 22.27 -9.45
C SER A 5 3.90 22.89 -9.38
N GLU A 6 2.87 22.16 -9.81
CA GLU A 6 1.47 22.57 -9.71
C GLU A 6 1.09 22.82 -8.24
N PRO A 7 0.35 23.91 -7.92
CA PRO A 7 -0.04 24.23 -6.54
C PRO A 7 -0.79 23.10 -5.81
N VAL A 8 -1.53 22.27 -6.56
CA VAL A 8 -2.22 21.10 -6.00
C VAL A 8 -1.24 20.09 -5.39
N ALA A 9 -0.03 19.96 -5.94
CA ALA A 9 1.00 19.08 -5.40
C ALA A 9 1.48 19.55 -4.02
N GLU A 10 1.56 20.86 -3.78
CA GLU A 10 1.93 21.41 -2.47
C GLU A 10 0.97 20.98 -1.37
N ILE A 11 -0.34 21.02 -1.66
CA ILE A 11 -1.40 20.60 -0.73
C ILE A 11 -1.30 19.09 -0.47
N ARG A 12 -1.10 18.28 -1.51
CA ARG A 12 -0.93 16.83 -1.37
C ARG A 12 0.27 16.51 -0.48
N VAL A 13 1.44 17.07 -0.76
CA VAL A 13 2.66 16.79 0.01
C VAL A 13 2.54 17.30 1.45
N ALA A 14 1.95 18.47 1.68
CA ALA A 14 1.68 18.97 3.03
C ALA A 14 0.80 18.00 3.83
N LYS A 15 -0.25 17.45 3.21
CA LYS A 15 -1.10 16.43 3.84
C LYS A 15 -0.32 15.16 4.17
N GLU A 16 0.51 14.65 3.25
CA GLU A 16 1.30 13.44 3.49
C GLU A 16 2.30 13.62 4.65
N ILE A 17 2.99 14.77 4.74
CA ILE A 17 3.90 15.06 5.86
C ILE A 17 3.15 14.96 7.20
N LEU A 18 1.95 15.56 7.29
CA LEU A 18 1.16 15.51 8.52
C LEU A 18 0.69 14.08 8.84
N LYS A 19 0.32 13.28 7.83
CA LYS A 19 -0.05 11.86 8.05
C LYS A 19 1.13 11.03 8.54
N SER A 20 2.33 11.23 7.98
CA SER A 20 3.54 10.50 8.39
C SER A 20 3.94 10.76 9.84
N LEU A 21 3.58 11.94 10.37
CA LEU A 21 3.81 12.32 11.76
C LEU A 21 2.61 12.03 12.69
N ASP A 22 1.57 11.36 12.17
CA ASP A 22 0.30 11.11 12.86
C ASP A 22 -0.43 12.38 13.35
N LEU A 23 -0.13 13.53 12.74
CA LEU A 23 -0.77 14.83 13.02
C LEU A 23 -2.04 15.06 12.20
N ARG A 24 -2.27 14.25 11.15
CA ARG A 24 -3.50 14.24 10.36
C ARG A 24 -3.91 12.79 10.10
N LYS A 25 -5.19 12.51 10.28
CA LYS A 25 -5.79 11.21 9.96
C LYS A 25 -5.92 11.00 8.45
N GLY A 26 -5.86 9.75 8.02
CA GLY A 26 -6.08 9.36 6.63
C GLY A 26 -5.20 8.19 6.21
N MET A 27 -5.44 7.72 4.99
CA MET A 27 -4.82 6.51 4.49
C MET A 27 -3.32 6.72 4.29
N LYS A 28 -2.54 5.76 4.80
CA LYS A 28 -1.08 5.68 4.69
C LYS A 28 -0.74 4.46 3.84
N ILE A 29 -0.05 4.67 2.72
CA ILE A 29 0.47 3.57 1.89
C ILE A 29 1.97 3.47 2.19
N ILE A 30 2.39 2.31 2.72
CA ILE A 30 3.80 2.00 2.99
C ILE A 30 4.28 0.95 2.00
N SER A 31 5.49 1.12 1.50
CA SER A 31 6.11 0.16 0.59
C SER A 31 7.55 -0.12 0.99
N CYS A 32 8.03 -1.33 0.76
CA CYS A 32 9.45 -1.62 0.94
C CYS A 32 10.28 -0.81 -0.07
N PRO A 33 11.53 -0.43 0.26
CA PRO A 33 12.37 0.41 -0.59
C PRO A 33 12.85 -0.28 -1.89
N THR A 34 12.36 -1.49 -2.18
CA THR A 34 12.94 -2.50 -3.08
C THR A 34 14.30 -3.03 -2.60
N CYS A 35 14.64 -4.26 -2.97
CA CYS A 35 15.95 -4.86 -2.71
C CYS A 35 16.24 -5.99 -3.71
N GLY A 36 17.39 -6.68 -3.60
CA GLY A 36 17.72 -7.82 -4.46
C GLY A 36 16.78 -9.04 -4.33
N ARG A 37 15.83 -9.00 -3.38
CA ARG A 37 14.77 -10.00 -3.21
C ARG A 37 13.45 -9.58 -3.85
N THR A 38 13.35 -8.38 -4.41
CA THR A 38 12.13 -7.93 -5.08
C THR A 38 11.90 -8.78 -6.32
N GLU A 39 10.75 -9.45 -6.38
CA GLU A 39 10.41 -10.40 -7.45
C GLU A 39 9.35 -9.88 -8.43
N ILE A 40 8.79 -8.70 -8.16
CA ILE A 40 7.68 -8.07 -8.87
C ILE A 40 8.00 -6.62 -9.21
N ASP A 41 7.27 -6.01 -10.15
CA ASP A 41 7.32 -4.56 -10.39
C ASP A 41 6.60 -3.79 -9.27
N LEU A 42 7.30 -3.64 -8.14
CA LEU A 42 6.77 -3.03 -6.94
C LEU A 42 6.34 -1.58 -7.15
N ILE A 43 7.07 -0.81 -7.96
CA ILE A 43 6.78 0.62 -8.18
C ILE A 43 5.46 0.77 -8.92
N SER A 44 5.24 -0.02 -9.97
CA SER A 44 3.98 -0.01 -10.71
C SER A 44 2.81 -0.46 -9.84
N ILE A 45 2.99 -1.54 -9.06
CA ILE A 45 1.97 -2.06 -8.15
C ILE A 45 1.60 -1.03 -7.07
N ALA A 46 2.58 -0.37 -6.44
CA ALA A 46 2.33 0.65 -5.42
C ALA A 46 1.55 1.85 -5.99
N ARG A 47 1.91 2.30 -7.20
CA ARG A 47 1.17 3.37 -7.91
C ARG A 47 -0.26 2.96 -8.26
N GLU A 48 -0.45 1.71 -8.67
CA GLU A 48 -1.78 1.19 -8.98
C GLU A 48 -2.66 1.15 -7.72
N VAL A 49 -2.12 0.65 -6.60
CA VAL A 49 -2.81 0.64 -5.31
C VAL A 49 -3.18 2.06 -4.87
N GLU A 50 -2.25 3.03 -4.94
CA GLU A 50 -2.52 4.44 -4.62
C GLU A 50 -3.66 5.01 -5.47
N LYS A 51 -3.63 4.76 -6.78
CA LYS A 51 -4.67 5.24 -7.70
C LYS A 51 -6.03 4.62 -7.39
N ARG A 52 -6.08 3.31 -7.13
CA ARG A 52 -7.34 2.56 -6.93
C ARG A 52 -7.97 2.84 -5.58
N LEU A 53 -7.18 3.16 -4.56
CA LEU A 53 -7.66 3.47 -3.22
C LEU A 53 -7.81 4.98 -2.94
N ALA A 54 -7.56 5.84 -3.92
CA ALA A 54 -7.63 7.30 -3.77
C ALA A 54 -8.97 7.80 -3.22
N SER A 55 -10.09 7.17 -3.59
CA SER A 55 -11.43 7.51 -3.09
C SER A 55 -11.62 7.23 -1.59
N PHE A 56 -10.77 6.40 -0.99
CA PHE A 56 -10.79 6.04 0.42
C PHE A 56 -9.72 6.78 1.24
N SER A 57 -9.08 7.81 0.67
CA SER A 57 -7.91 8.48 1.26
C SER A 57 -8.13 9.13 2.63
N GLU A 58 -9.37 9.44 3.01
CA GLU A 58 -9.70 10.03 4.32
C GLU A 58 -9.95 8.97 5.41
N HIS A 59 -9.99 7.67 5.08
CA HIS A 59 -10.05 6.60 6.08
C HIS A 59 -8.68 6.41 6.75
N ASP A 60 -8.65 6.35 8.09
CA ASP A 60 -7.41 6.15 8.87
C ASP A 60 -6.97 4.67 8.84
N LEU A 61 -6.32 4.28 7.74
CA LEU A 61 -5.86 2.91 7.49
C LEU A 61 -4.45 2.89 6.95
N THR A 62 -3.70 1.85 7.29
CA THR A 62 -2.36 1.59 6.76
C THR A 62 -2.39 0.43 5.78
N ILE A 63 -1.95 0.69 4.55
CA ILE A 63 -1.87 -0.29 3.45
C ILE A 63 -0.40 -0.58 3.15
N ALA A 64 0.00 -1.85 3.23
CA ALA A 64 1.36 -2.30 2.94
C ALA A 64 1.50 -2.89 1.53
N VAL A 65 2.53 -2.48 0.78
CA VAL A 65 2.85 -3.01 -0.54
C VAL A 65 4.30 -3.50 -0.55
N MET A 66 4.49 -4.82 -0.56
CA MET A 66 5.81 -5.44 -0.38
C MET A 66 6.27 -6.17 -1.63
N GLY A 67 7.54 -6.03 -1.97
CA GLY A 67 8.12 -6.59 -3.20
C GLY A 67 8.58 -8.05 -3.11
N CYS A 68 8.55 -8.67 -1.92
CA CYS A 68 8.95 -10.06 -1.73
C CYS A 68 8.09 -10.74 -0.65
N VAL A 69 7.84 -12.04 -0.78
CA VAL A 69 7.14 -12.85 0.22
C VAL A 69 8.02 -13.23 1.43
N VAL A 70 9.33 -12.96 1.38
CA VAL A 70 10.28 -13.34 2.42
C VAL A 70 10.21 -12.38 3.61
N ASN A 71 10.51 -11.10 3.38
CA ASN A 71 10.49 -10.07 4.43
C ASN A 71 9.16 -9.29 4.45
N GLY A 72 8.42 -9.30 3.34
CA GLY A 72 7.15 -8.57 3.20
C GLY A 72 6.14 -8.85 4.32
N PRO A 73 5.92 -10.11 4.76
CA PRO A 73 5.03 -10.39 5.88
C PRO A 73 5.41 -9.70 7.19
N GLY A 74 6.71 -9.59 7.48
CA GLY A 74 7.22 -8.94 8.67
C GLY A 74 7.05 -7.41 8.61
N GLU A 75 7.39 -6.82 7.46
CA GLU A 75 7.27 -5.38 7.20
C GLU A 75 5.80 -4.92 7.14
N ALA A 76 4.88 -5.80 6.74
CA ALA A 76 3.44 -5.52 6.66
C ALA A 76 2.66 -5.82 7.95
N ARG A 77 3.33 -6.29 9.03
CA ARG A 77 2.66 -6.80 10.23
C ARG A 77 1.73 -5.78 10.91
N GLU A 78 2.17 -4.53 10.96
CA GLU A 78 1.46 -3.42 11.60
C GLU A 78 0.43 -2.75 10.65
N ALA A 79 0.34 -3.19 9.40
CA ALA A 79 -0.62 -2.67 8.45
C ALA A 79 -2.00 -3.33 8.62
N ASP A 80 -3.05 -2.54 8.39
CA ASP A 80 -4.44 -3.03 8.39
C ASP A 80 -4.67 -4.03 7.26
N PHE A 81 -4.13 -3.70 6.09
CA PHE A 81 -4.17 -4.53 4.89
C PHE A 81 -2.84 -4.47 4.16
N GLY A 82 -2.53 -5.49 3.36
CA GLY A 82 -1.37 -5.40 2.50
C GLY A 82 -1.24 -6.53 1.50
N LEU A 83 -0.24 -6.40 0.64
CA LEU A 83 0.17 -7.43 -0.30
C LEU A 83 1.68 -7.64 -0.24
N ALA A 84 2.11 -8.85 -0.59
CA ALA A 84 3.50 -9.18 -0.86
C ALA A 84 3.58 -10.00 -2.14
N GLY A 85 4.33 -9.51 -3.13
CA GLY A 85 4.55 -10.24 -4.38
C GLY A 85 5.71 -11.21 -4.31
N GLY A 86 5.63 -12.26 -5.10
CA GLY A 86 6.67 -13.24 -5.40
C GLY A 86 6.54 -13.67 -6.87
N LYS A 87 7.45 -14.52 -7.37
CA LYS A 87 7.40 -14.98 -8.76
C LYS A 87 6.11 -15.77 -9.06
N GLY A 88 5.16 -15.16 -9.77
CA GLY A 88 3.93 -15.79 -10.23
C GLY A 88 2.83 -15.93 -9.16
N GLU A 89 3.12 -15.59 -7.92
CA GLU A 89 2.18 -15.67 -6.80
C GLU A 89 2.41 -14.54 -5.81
N GLY A 90 1.39 -14.21 -5.02
CA GLY A 90 1.52 -13.26 -3.94
C GLY A 90 0.55 -13.54 -2.81
N LEU A 91 0.81 -12.87 -1.70
CA LEU A 91 0.09 -13.02 -0.45
C LEU A 91 -0.69 -11.74 -0.17
N ILE A 92 -1.90 -11.90 0.34
CA ILE A 92 -2.71 -10.81 0.85
C ILE A 92 -2.79 -10.92 2.38
N PHE A 93 -2.61 -9.80 3.05
CA PHE A 93 -2.57 -9.68 4.50
C PHE A 93 -3.73 -8.82 5.00
N GLN A 94 -4.23 -9.19 6.17
CA GLN A 94 -5.14 -8.37 6.97
C GLN A 94 -4.69 -8.43 8.44
N LYS A 95 -4.36 -7.28 9.02
CA LYS A 95 -3.90 -7.15 10.43
C LYS A 95 -2.78 -8.15 10.78
N GLY A 96 -1.77 -8.21 9.92
CA GLY A 96 -0.62 -9.09 10.06
C GLY A 96 -0.86 -10.60 9.81
N LYS A 97 -2.07 -11.00 9.38
CA LYS A 97 -2.37 -12.40 9.04
C LYS A 97 -2.50 -12.57 7.53
N ILE A 98 -1.91 -13.64 6.98
CA ILE A 98 -2.13 -14.05 5.59
C ILE A 98 -3.56 -14.58 5.48
N ILE A 99 -4.37 -13.95 4.64
CA ILE A 99 -5.76 -14.33 4.43
C ILE A 99 -5.99 -14.99 3.07
N LYS A 100 -5.12 -14.72 2.10
CA LYS A 100 -5.22 -15.31 0.76
C LYS A 100 -3.87 -15.40 0.09
N LYS A 101 -3.74 -16.41 -0.77
CA LYS A 101 -2.67 -16.55 -1.75
C LYS A 101 -3.31 -16.45 -3.14
N VAL A 102 -2.78 -15.58 -3.98
CA VAL A 102 -3.33 -15.30 -5.32
C VAL A 102 -2.22 -15.28 -6.35
N SER A 103 -2.57 -15.39 -7.63
CA SER A 103 -1.64 -15.15 -8.72
C SER A 103 -1.21 -13.68 -8.75
N GLU A 104 0.00 -13.41 -9.22
CA GLU A 104 0.57 -12.06 -9.24
C GLU A 104 -0.34 -11.03 -9.95
N ASN A 105 -0.93 -11.42 -11.08
CA ASN A 105 -1.86 -10.59 -11.85
C ASN A 105 -3.19 -10.26 -11.13
N ARG A 106 -3.47 -10.90 -9.99
CA ARG A 106 -4.69 -10.68 -9.18
C ARG A 106 -4.40 -9.98 -7.86
N LEU A 107 -3.14 -9.66 -7.55
CA LEU A 107 -2.73 -9.06 -6.27
C LEU A 107 -3.46 -7.75 -5.96
N VAL A 108 -3.43 -6.80 -6.90
CA VAL A 108 -4.04 -5.47 -6.70
C VAL A 108 -5.57 -5.57 -6.69
N ASP A 109 -6.13 -6.43 -7.53
CA ASP A 109 -7.57 -6.73 -7.56
C ASP A 109 -8.07 -7.24 -6.21
N GLU A 110 -7.41 -8.25 -5.69
CA GLU A 110 -7.80 -8.86 -4.44
C GLU A 110 -7.63 -7.90 -3.25
N LEU A 111 -6.50 -7.16 -3.19
CA LEU A 111 -6.28 -6.18 -2.13
C LEU A 111 -7.38 -5.12 -2.11
N VAL A 112 -7.71 -4.54 -3.26
CA VAL A 112 -8.72 -3.48 -3.37
C VAL A 112 -10.11 -4.00 -3.02
N GLU A 113 -10.46 -5.22 -3.42
CA GLU A 113 -11.73 -5.85 -3.06
C GLU A 113 -11.86 -6.02 -1.54
N ILE A 114 -10.81 -6.56 -0.90
CA ILE A 114 -10.79 -6.77 0.55
C ILE A 114 -10.89 -5.44 1.30
N VAL A 115 -10.09 -4.43 0.90
CA VAL A 115 -10.12 -3.10 1.52
C VAL A 115 -11.52 -2.49 1.37
N THR A 116 -12.09 -2.50 0.17
CA THR A 116 -13.43 -1.94 -0.10
C THR A 116 -14.52 -2.63 0.71
N LYS A 117 -14.44 -3.96 0.88
CA LYS A 117 -15.43 -4.72 1.65
C LYS A 117 -15.38 -4.45 3.16
N ASN A 118 -14.20 -4.11 3.70
CA ASN A 118 -14.01 -3.88 5.13
C ASN A 118 -14.14 -2.40 5.55
N ILE A 119 -14.15 -1.47 4.58
CA ILE A 119 -14.36 -0.04 4.80
C ILE A 119 -15.85 0.35 4.77
N ARG A 120 -16.69 -0.48 4.11
CA ARG A 120 -18.14 -0.27 4.02
C ARG A 120 -18.87 -0.55 5.33
#